data_AF-A0A8K0X7P9-F1
#
_entry.id   AF-A0A8K0X7P9-F1
#
_cell.length_a   1.000
_cell.length_b   1.000
_cell.length_c   1.000
_cell.angle_alpha   90.00
_cell.angle_beta   90.00
_cell.angle_gamma   90.00
#
_symmetry.space_group_name_H-M   'P 1'
#
loop_
_entity.id
_entity.type
_entity.pdbx_description
1 polymer ?
#
loop_
_entity_poly.entity_id
_entity_poly.type
_entity_poly.pdbx_seq_one_letter_code
_entity_poly.pdbx_strand_id
1 'polypeptide(L)'
;MKQKFQFVTVSNPSGPVPLASRKLAHAYASRQMHAKVRRQRVQRYQREIAADGRPSAEAETPESTTALGTPLDRTPNDRRDPFSAMAKPLSSQEYFLLDYYLRVMVPNCLTKCGLFKTKEDHLHALLRDWVGLGITNKDFLGASVLLSACRTILKDNPDDPVLTQMALEYKQNGIRTLRQALSGPVQATTVALALALAMDEKNFGEYEAAQQHIHGVRSMVQLRGSSILPSSPTERAMVRHPSRIAVLSNHLLHLAMSHSKTTIPIGSLVLVTGATGFIAAHVIAKFLARGYKASWLVNGRFKTQAETGDFTLIAVPDFNADGAFDEAVKGVSAIAHVASVLTFDSNPNNVIPQTVAGVTSILVSALRESSVKEVIFTSSLMASIFPVLGHEEIVDRNSWNEVAVKAAWAPPPYDDDRSNFVYAASKVAAEKALWHFVDEKKPHYTVNAIVPSGVTGEPVHEKHADNHVNWVATIFKGQKDRLDEFPAMYFVDVHDVAALHVAAVLDPEIRNARLQTWGHSSNWNDFLHVVRELRPQKEFIPDYPEYRLLSISTDQSESVALLKKWADQDGWKPLKDSIAEGINNAFFKL
;
A
#
# COMPACT_ATOMS: atom_id res chain seq x y z
N MET A 1 4.84 26.93 -28.16
CA MET A 1 5.60 26.27 -29.25
C MET A 1 5.24 24.78 -29.22
N LYS A 2 4.46 24.28 -30.19
CA LYS A 2 4.01 22.88 -30.22
C LYS A 2 5.18 21.99 -30.66
N GLN A 3 5.76 21.20 -29.75
CA GLN A 3 6.70 20.15 -30.14
C GLN A 3 5.92 19.02 -30.84
N LYS A 4 6.17 18.86 -32.14
CA LYS A 4 5.80 17.67 -32.92
C LYS A 4 6.70 16.53 -32.45
N PHE A 5 6.12 15.50 -31.82
CA PHE A 5 6.83 14.26 -31.54
C PHE A 5 6.80 13.38 -32.79
N GLN A 6 7.98 13.06 -33.33
CA GLN A 6 8.16 12.02 -34.33
C GLN A 6 8.35 10.68 -33.61
N PHE A 7 7.61 9.67 -34.05
CA PHE A 7 7.80 8.29 -33.65
C PHE A 7 8.93 7.69 -34.49
N VAL A 8 9.91 7.06 -33.84
CA VAL A 8 10.91 6.22 -34.51
C VAL A 8 10.68 4.78 -34.09
N THR A 9 10.59 3.91 -35.09
CA THR A 9 10.40 2.47 -34.99
C THR A 9 11.58 1.80 -34.30
N VAL A 10 11.28 0.88 -33.38
CA VAL A 10 12.22 0.00 -32.66
C VAL A 10 13.25 -0.57 -33.64
N SER A 11 14.54 -0.39 -33.35
CA SER A 11 15.61 -1.06 -34.07
C SER A 11 16.62 -1.70 -33.11
N ASN A 12 16.78 -3.01 -33.27
CA ASN A 12 17.94 -3.87 -32.91
C ASN A 12 18.01 -4.58 -31.53
N PRO A 13 17.28 -5.71 -31.34
CA PRO A 13 17.45 -6.64 -30.20
C PRO A 13 18.69 -7.57 -30.28
N SER A 14 19.60 -7.37 -31.23
CA SER A 14 20.70 -8.29 -31.57
C SER A 14 22.10 -7.84 -31.10
N GLY A 15 22.19 -6.84 -30.22
CA GLY A 15 23.46 -6.42 -29.62
C GLY A 15 23.99 -7.42 -28.58
N PRO A 16 25.29 -7.81 -28.61
CA PRO A 16 25.85 -8.72 -27.62
C PRO A 16 25.91 -8.08 -26.22
N VAL A 17 25.29 -8.74 -25.24
CA VAL A 17 25.30 -8.35 -23.82
C VAL A 17 26.72 -8.40 -23.22
N PRO A 18 27.11 -7.44 -22.34
CA PRO A 18 28.44 -7.39 -21.73
C PRO A 18 28.83 -8.68 -20.98
N LEU A 19 30.10 -9.08 -21.14
CA LEU A 19 30.69 -10.31 -20.56
C LEU A 19 30.58 -10.37 -19.02
N ALA A 20 30.55 -9.22 -18.35
CA ALA A 20 30.43 -9.11 -16.89
C ALA A 20 29.09 -9.70 -16.38
N SER A 21 27.98 -9.38 -17.06
CA SER A 21 26.64 -9.87 -16.70
C SER A 21 26.51 -11.39 -16.88
N ARG A 22 27.18 -11.96 -17.90
CA ARG A 22 27.24 -13.42 -18.11
C ARG A 22 28.02 -14.12 -17.00
N LYS A 23 29.18 -13.58 -16.61
CA LYS A 23 30.02 -14.17 -15.53
C LYS A 23 29.32 -14.12 -14.16
N LEU A 24 28.58 -13.05 -13.88
CA LEU A 24 27.83 -12.87 -12.64
C LEU A 24 26.77 -13.97 -12.43
N ALA A 25 26.01 -14.29 -13.49
CA ALA A 25 24.97 -15.32 -13.48
C ALA A 25 25.53 -16.73 -13.20
N HIS A 26 26.66 -17.09 -13.79
CA HIS A 26 27.28 -18.40 -13.60
C HIS A 26 27.98 -18.56 -12.24
N ALA A 27 28.67 -17.53 -11.74
CA ALA A 27 29.42 -17.62 -10.48
C ALA A 27 28.51 -17.73 -9.23
N TYR A 28 27.30 -17.16 -9.29
CA TYR A 28 26.34 -17.22 -8.20
C TYR A 28 25.67 -18.59 -8.08
N ALA A 29 25.33 -19.22 -9.20
CA ALA A 29 24.72 -20.55 -9.26
C ALA A 29 25.58 -21.63 -8.56
N SER A 30 26.91 -21.58 -8.76
CA SER A 30 27.83 -22.52 -8.11
C SER A 30 27.93 -22.31 -6.59
N ARG A 31 27.95 -21.06 -6.10
CA ARG A 31 28.09 -20.77 -4.66
C ARG A 31 26.85 -21.20 -3.84
N GLN A 32 25.65 -21.04 -4.40
CA GLN A 32 24.41 -21.43 -3.73
C GLN A 32 24.22 -22.96 -3.69
N MET A 33 24.73 -23.69 -4.69
CA MET A 33 24.71 -25.16 -4.70
C MET A 33 25.52 -25.74 -3.52
N HIS A 34 26.69 -25.16 -3.21
CA HIS A 34 27.49 -25.55 -2.05
C HIS A 34 26.81 -25.20 -0.71
N ALA A 35 26.15 -24.05 -0.63
CA ALA A 35 25.40 -23.65 0.57
C ALA A 35 24.17 -24.54 0.84
N LYS A 36 23.48 -25.00 -0.21
CA LYS A 36 22.35 -25.94 -0.13
C LYS A 36 22.77 -27.32 0.39
N VAL A 37 23.88 -27.86 -0.13
CA VAL A 37 24.44 -29.15 0.33
C VAL A 37 24.81 -29.09 1.82
N ARG A 38 25.35 -27.95 2.28
CA ARG A 38 25.73 -27.76 3.69
C ARG A 38 24.50 -27.71 4.62
N ARG A 39 23.42 -27.05 4.18
CA ARG A 39 22.17 -26.95 4.96
C ARG A 39 21.37 -28.25 4.99
N GLN A 40 21.35 -29.03 3.91
CA GLN A 40 20.73 -30.36 3.91
C GLN A 40 21.41 -31.34 4.88
N ARG A 41 22.73 -31.20 5.09
CA ARG A 41 23.44 -31.94 6.15
C ARG A 41 23.00 -31.52 7.55
N VAL A 42 22.82 -30.23 7.79
CA VAL A 42 22.36 -29.70 9.09
C VAL A 42 20.92 -30.11 9.39
N GLN A 43 20.01 -30.05 8.41
CA GLN A 43 18.62 -30.49 8.60
C GLN A 43 18.50 -31.99 8.82
N ARG A 44 19.34 -32.80 8.15
CA ARG A 44 19.40 -34.25 8.41
C ARG A 44 19.83 -34.52 9.85
N TYR A 45 20.87 -33.84 10.32
CA TYR A 45 21.35 -33.91 11.70
C TYR A 45 20.30 -33.45 12.73
N GLN A 46 19.55 -32.38 12.43
CA GLN A 46 18.48 -31.91 13.32
C GLN A 46 17.29 -32.87 13.39
N ARG A 47 16.94 -33.55 12.29
CA ARG A 47 15.92 -34.62 12.29
C ARG A 47 16.38 -35.85 13.07
N GLU A 48 17.67 -36.18 12.99
CA GLU A 48 18.27 -37.24 13.81
C GLU A 48 18.20 -36.90 15.30
N ILE A 49 18.49 -35.64 15.69
CA ILE A 49 18.33 -35.17 17.09
C ILE A 49 16.87 -35.18 17.55
N ALA A 50 15.92 -34.78 16.69
CA ALA A 50 14.50 -34.77 17.02
C ALA A 50 13.91 -36.20 17.19
N ALA A 51 14.48 -37.19 16.49
CA ALA A 51 14.12 -38.60 16.66
C ALA A 51 14.64 -39.21 17.98
N ASP A 52 15.66 -38.60 18.60
CA ASP A 52 16.34 -39.10 19.81
C ASP A 52 15.72 -38.60 21.15
N GLY A 53 14.57 -37.93 21.09
CA GLY A 53 13.62 -37.87 22.21
C GLY A 53 14.07 -37.21 23.52
N ARG A 54 14.86 -36.12 23.50
CA ARG A 54 15.17 -35.34 24.73
C ARG A 54 14.29 -34.09 24.86
N PRO A 55 13.64 -33.82 26.01
CA PRO A 55 12.72 -32.68 26.16
C PRO A 55 13.46 -31.37 26.46
N SER A 56 13.01 -30.27 25.83
CA SER A 56 13.44 -28.89 26.11
C SER A 56 12.52 -28.22 27.11
N ALA A 57 13.10 -27.53 28.10
CA ALA A 57 12.43 -26.86 29.21
C ALA A 57 11.56 -25.65 28.79
N GLU A 58 10.36 -25.58 29.37
CA GLU A 58 9.39 -24.49 29.28
C GLU A 58 9.83 -23.30 30.15
N ALA A 59 9.57 -22.07 29.68
CA ALA A 59 9.80 -20.83 30.43
C ALA A 59 8.44 -20.17 30.77
N GLU A 60 8.25 -19.93 32.06
CA GLU A 60 7.06 -19.40 32.72
C GLU A 60 6.79 -17.90 32.42
N THR A 61 5.51 -17.54 32.34
CA THR A 61 5.00 -16.16 32.30
C THR A 61 4.63 -15.67 33.71
N PRO A 62 5.00 -14.45 34.15
CA PRO A 62 4.50 -13.90 35.41
C PRO A 62 3.29 -12.97 35.22
N GLU A 63 2.35 -13.13 36.15
CA GLU A 63 1.12 -12.33 36.35
C GLU A 63 1.42 -10.88 36.80
N SER A 64 0.48 -9.96 36.50
CA SER A 64 0.52 -8.54 36.85
C SER A 64 -0.63 -8.19 37.79
N THR A 65 -0.32 -7.76 39.01
CA THR A 65 -1.18 -6.90 39.84
C THR A 65 -0.33 -5.85 40.54
N THR A 66 -0.67 -4.55 40.40
CA THR A 66 -0.92 -3.57 41.48
C THR A 66 -0.74 -2.10 41.04
N ALA A 67 -1.74 -1.29 41.43
CA ALA A 67 -1.70 0.15 41.78
C ALA A 67 -1.33 1.22 40.72
N LEU A 68 -2.36 1.79 40.09
CA LEU A 68 -2.32 3.12 39.44
C LEU A 68 -2.43 4.23 40.49
N GLY A 69 -1.30 4.88 40.82
CA GLY A 69 -1.29 6.22 41.41
C GLY A 69 -0.83 7.22 40.35
N THR A 70 -1.71 8.12 39.90
CA THR A 70 -1.36 9.18 38.93
C THR A 70 -0.86 10.46 39.60
N PRO A 71 0.10 11.20 38.99
CA PRO A 71 0.87 12.28 39.64
C PRO A 71 0.14 13.63 39.86
N LEU A 72 -1.19 13.68 39.87
CA LEU A 72 -1.98 14.92 39.71
C LEU A 72 -2.79 15.35 40.94
N ASP A 73 -2.56 14.72 42.09
CA ASP A 73 -3.52 14.78 43.20
C ASP A 73 -3.24 15.82 44.30
N ARG A 74 -2.54 16.92 44.01
CA ARG A 74 -2.38 18.04 44.97
C ARG A 74 -2.39 19.41 44.30
N THR A 75 -3.21 20.33 44.80
CA THR A 75 -3.14 21.79 44.57
C THR A 75 -3.00 22.48 45.95
N PRO A 76 -2.66 23.79 46.07
CA PRO A 76 -2.24 24.81 45.08
C PRO A 76 -0.99 25.64 45.51
N ASN A 77 -0.20 26.16 44.55
CA ASN A 77 0.18 27.60 44.44
C ASN A 77 1.36 27.90 43.49
N ASP A 78 2.12 26.90 43.03
CA ASP A 78 3.31 27.16 42.19
C ASP A 78 3.34 26.27 40.94
N ARG A 79 2.27 26.34 40.13
CA ARG A 79 2.22 25.64 38.83
C ARG A 79 3.14 26.32 37.81
N ARG A 80 4.46 26.10 37.93
CA ARG A 80 5.37 26.14 36.77
C ARG A 80 5.47 24.73 36.22
N ASP A 81 5.23 24.58 34.91
CA ASP A 81 5.50 23.36 34.15
C ASP A 81 6.95 22.91 34.40
N PRO A 82 7.20 21.83 35.17
CA PRO A 82 8.54 21.45 35.58
C PRO A 82 9.37 20.87 34.43
N PHE A 83 8.76 20.58 33.27
CA PHE A 83 9.42 19.92 32.14
C PHE A 83 9.42 20.74 30.85
N SER A 84 8.90 21.98 30.86
CA SER A 84 8.73 22.80 29.63
C SER A 84 8.01 22.02 28.51
N ALA A 85 7.05 21.18 28.88
CA ALA A 85 6.33 20.29 27.98
C ALA A 85 5.27 21.02 27.13
N MET A 86 4.89 22.25 27.51
CA MET A 86 3.85 23.00 26.80
C MET A 86 4.38 23.84 25.62
N ALA A 87 3.61 23.86 24.54
CA ALA A 87 3.89 24.60 23.29
C ALA A 87 4.01 26.11 23.48
N LYS A 88 3.47 26.65 24.58
CA LYS A 88 3.69 28.01 25.05
C LYS A 88 3.59 28.07 26.58
N PRO A 89 4.27 29.03 27.23
CA PRO A 89 3.98 29.38 28.60
C PRO A 89 2.50 29.80 28.73
N LEU A 90 1.81 29.27 29.75
CA LEU A 90 0.42 29.63 30.04
C LEU A 90 0.36 30.68 31.15
N SER A 91 -0.59 31.61 31.03
CA SER A 91 -0.96 32.50 32.13
C SER A 91 -1.68 31.72 33.25
N SER A 92 -1.79 32.31 34.44
CA SER A 92 -2.54 31.69 35.55
C SER A 92 -4.00 31.40 35.18
N GLN A 93 -4.61 32.25 34.36
CA GLN A 93 -5.97 32.06 33.85
C GLN A 93 -6.04 30.91 32.83
N GLU A 94 -5.06 30.79 31.95
CA GLU A 94 -4.98 29.68 30.99
C GLU A 94 -4.74 28.33 31.69
N TYR A 95 -3.93 28.31 32.77
CA TYR A 95 -3.77 27.12 33.60
C TYR A 95 -5.06 26.70 34.28
N PHE A 96 -5.86 27.67 34.75
CA PHE A 96 -7.18 27.39 35.30
C PHE A 96 -8.11 26.77 34.25
N LEU A 97 -8.15 27.33 33.03
CA LEU A 97 -8.95 26.82 31.93
C LEU A 97 -8.53 25.42 31.48
N LEU A 98 -7.22 25.15 31.40
CA LEU A 98 -6.69 23.83 31.08
C LEU A 98 -7.06 22.81 32.16
N ASP A 99 -6.91 23.15 33.43
CA ASP A 99 -7.27 22.27 34.55
C ASP A 99 -8.77 21.99 34.57
N TYR A 100 -9.60 23.02 34.35
CA TYR A 100 -11.04 22.88 34.20
C TYR A 100 -11.41 21.94 33.04
N TYR A 101 -10.76 22.10 31.89
CA TYR A 101 -10.98 21.21 30.75
C TYR A 101 -10.65 19.75 31.09
N LEU A 102 -9.51 19.49 31.73
CA LEU A 102 -9.06 18.13 32.06
C LEU A 102 -9.88 17.46 33.16
N ARG A 103 -10.26 18.20 34.20
CA ARG A 103 -10.95 17.65 35.38
C ARG A 103 -12.46 17.62 35.24
N VAL A 104 -13.03 18.58 34.50
CA VAL A 104 -14.49 18.77 34.42
C VAL A 104 -15.01 18.41 33.04
N MET A 105 -14.39 18.89 31.95
CA MET A 105 -14.94 18.67 30.62
C MET A 105 -14.63 17.28 30.08
N VAL A 106 -13.36 16.85 30.10
CA VAL A 106 -12.91 15.55 29.56
C VAL A 106 -13.70 14.37 30.14
N PRO A 107 -13.92 14.26 31.46
CA PRO A 107 -14.74 13.19 32.04
C PRO A 107 -16.23 13.28 31.68
N ASN A 108 -16.74 14.47 31.33
CA ASN A 108 -18.14 14.71 31.02
C ASN A 108 -18.45 14.80 29.51
N CYS A 109 -17.43 14.81 28.65
CA CYS A 109 -17.58 14.72 27.19
C CYS A 109 -18.06 13.34 26.70
N LEU A 110 -18.40 12.43 27.62
CA LEU A 110 -18.91 11.07 27.41
C LEU A 110 -20.26 11.05 26.68
N THR A 111 -20.24 11.22 25.36
CA THR A 111 -21.33 10.73 24.51
C THR A 111 -20.90 9.41 23.87
N LYS A 112 -21.79 8.41 23.85
CA LYS A 112 -21.52 7.08 23.24
C LYS A 112 -21.03 7.25 21.80
N CYS A 113 -19.72 7.23 21.59
CA CYS A 113 -19.12 7.26 20.27
C CYS A 113 -19.04 5.82 19.77
N GLY A 114 -19.81 5.47 18.73
CA GLY A 114 -19.90 4.10 18.19
C GLY A 114 -18.61 3.55 17.57
N LEU A 115 -17.50 4.29 17.65
CA LEU A 115 -16.17 3.90 17.15
C LEU A 115 -15.31 3.20 18.21
N PHE A 116 -15.54 3.50 19.48
CA PHE A 116 -14.75 2.93 20.56
C PHE A 116 -15.52 1.80 21.22
N LYS A 117 -14.85 0.66 21.42
CA LYS A 117 -15.45 -0.53 22.01
C LYS A 117 -15.85 -0.29 23.46
N THR A 118 -15.09 0.55 24.18
CA THR A 118 -15.31 0.90 25.59
C THR A 118 -15.25 2.41 25.84
N LYS A 119 -15.70 2.84 27.03
CA LYS A 119 -15.62 4.25 27.46
C LYS A 119 -14.17 4.65 27.78
N GLU A 120 -13.41 3.70 28.33
CA GLU A 120 -12.01 3.84 28.69
C GLU A 120 -11.14 4.09 27.44
N ASP A 121 -11.38 3.36 26.35
CA ASP A 121 -10.67 3.56 25.07
C ASP A 121 -10.88 4.98 24.53
N HIS A 122 -12.11 5.51 24.64
CA HIS A 122 -12.44 6.86 24.20
C HIS A 122 -11.73 7.93 25.03
N LEU A 123 -11.70 7.76 26.36
CA LEU A 123 -11.01 8.66 27.28
C LEU A 123 -9.50 8.69 27.01
N HIS A 124 -8.89 7.52 26.83
CA HIS A 124 -7.47 7.40 26.50
C HIS A 124 -7.15 8.08 25.16
N ALA A 125 -8.00 7.91 24.14
CA ALA A 125 -7.84 8.58 22.86
C ALA A 125 -7.97 10.11 22.98
N LEU A 126 -8.94 10.62 23.75
CA LEU A 126 -9.13 12.06 23.95
C LEU A 126 -7.92 12.69 24.67
N LEU A 127 -7.39 12.02 25.69
CA LEU A 127 -6.20 12.48 26.41
C LEU A 127 -4.93 12.41 25.56
N ARG A 128 -4.72 11.31 24.83
CA ARG A 128 -3.53 11.12 23.99
C ARG A 128 -3.53 12.03 22.77
N ASP A 129 -4.63 12.05 22.03
CA ASP A 129 -4.70 12.67 20.71
C ASP A 129 -5.13 14.13 20.80
N TRP A 130 -6.22 14.43 21.51
CA TRP A 130 -6.78 15.79 21.54
C TRP A 130 -6.03 16.70 22.53
N VAL A 131 -5.89 16.25 23.78
CA VAL A 131 -5.12 16.99 24.79
C VAL A 131 -3.63 16.99 24.46
N GLY A 132 -3.08 15.86 24.02
CA GLY A 132 -1.68 15.78 23.58
C GLY A 132 -1.37 16.74 22.42
N LEU A 133 -2.27 16.88 21.45
CA LEU A 133 -2.13 17.87 20.38
C LEU A 133 -2.25 19.30 20.91
N GLY A 134 -3.13 19.56 21.88
CA GLY A 134 -3.23 20.85 22.57
C GLY A 134 -1.92 21.23 23.25
N ILE A 135 -1.33 20.32 24.01
CA ILE A 135 -0.08 20.59 24.73
C ILE A 135 1.07 20.88 23.76
N THR A 136 1.09 20.27 22.57
CA THR A 136 2.19 20.39 21.60
C THR A 136 1.97 21.45 20.50
N ASN A 137 0.76 22.00 20.36
CA ASN A 137 0.46 23.04 19.37
C ASN A 137 -0.31 24.21 20.01
N LYS A 138 0.35 25.39 20.08
CA LYS A 138 -0.18 26.59 20.73
C LYS A 138 -1.50 27.09 20.14
N ASP A 139 -1.68 26.98 18.82
CA ASP A 139 -2.85 27.53 18.13
C ASP A 139 -4.04 26.60 18.29
N PHE A 140 -3.77 25.29 18.27
CA PHE A 140 -4.76 24.27 18.61
C PHE A 140 -5.17 24.35 20.09
N LEU A 141 -4.23 24.51 21.02
CA LEU A 141 -4.51 24.67 22.46
C LEU A 141 -5.54 25.79 22.73
N GLY A 142 -5.32 26.95 22.10
CA GLY A 142 -6.21 28.09 22.22
C GLY A 142 -7.59 27.79 21.64
N ALA A 143 -7.64 27.35 20.38
CA ALA A 143 -8.88 27.20 19.65
C ALA A 143 -9.72 25.97 20.03
N SER A 144 -9.14 24.96 20.69
CA SER A 144 -9.85 23.73 21.07
C SER A 144 -10.08 23.63 22.58
N VAL A 145 -9.01 23.63 23.37
CA VAL A 145 -9.06 23.37 24.81
C VAL A 145 -9.48 24.61 25.58
N LEU A 146 -8.74 25.71 25.43
CA LEU A 146 -8.97 26.94 26.20
C LEU A 146 -10.29 27.62 25.81
N LEU A 147 -10.59 27.70 24.50
CA LEU A 147 -11.86 28.22 23.99
C LEU A 147 -13.07 27.44 24.53
N SER A 148 -13.02 26.10 24.49
CA SER A 148 -14.11 25.26 24.99
C SER A 148 -14.31 25.44 26.50
N ALA A 149 -13.22 25.52 27.28
CA ALA A 149 -13.30 25.78 28.71
C ALA A 149 -13.90 27.15 29.02
N CYS A 150 -13.43 28.22 28.35
CA CYS A 150 -13.98 29.57 28.50
C CYS A 150 -15.48 29.58 28.25
N ARG A 151 -15.90 29.06 27.10
CA ARG A 151 -17.30 29.13 26.69
C ARG A 151 -18.19 28.24 27.55
N THR A 152 -17.72 27.10 28.04
CA THR A 152 -18.48 26.28 28.99
C THR A 152 -18.71 27.03 30.31
N ILE A 153 -17.69 27.69 30.85
CA ILE A 153 -17.83 28.49 32.08
C ILE A 153 -18.78 29.68 31.86
N LEU A 154 -18.72 30.32 30.69
CA LEU A 154 -19.62 31.42 30.31
C LEU A 154 -21.09 30.99 30.17
N LYS A 155 -21.41 29.69 30.01
CA LYS A 155 -22.82 29.24 30.04
C LYS A 155 -23.46 29.52 31.40
N ASP A 156 -22.70 29.34 32.46
CA ASP A 156 -23.16 29.53 33.83
C ASP A 156 -22.90 30.96 34.34
N ASN A 157 -21.97 31.69 33.70
CA ASN A 157 -21.58 33.06 34.06
C ASN A 157 -21.46 33.96 32.81
N PRO A 158 -22.57 34.35 32.17
CA PRO A 158 -22.55 35.05 30.88
C PRO A 158 -21.94 36.46 30.93
N ASP A 159 -21.92 37.09 32.11
CA ASP A 159 -21.48 38.47 32.29
C ASP A 159 -19.98 38.62 32.62
N ASP A 160 -19.18 37.54 32.58
CA ASP A 160 -17.73 37.63 32.83
C ASP A 160 -17.02 38.30 31.64
N PRO A 161 -16.53 39.55 31.79
CA PRO A 161 -15.95 40.29 30.68
C PRO A 161 -14.58 39.74 30.28
N VAL A 162 -13.84 39.13 31.21
CA VAL A 162 -12.49 38.60 30.99
C VAL A 162 -12.58 37.31 30.18
N LEU A 163 -13.44 36.37 30.59
CA LEU A 163 -13.64 35.12 29.86
C LEU A 163 -14.26 35.36 28.48
N THR A 164 -15.16 36.34 28.37
CA THR A 164 -15.75 36.75 27.08
C THR A 164 -14.67 37.25 26.12
N GLN A 165 -13.78 38.12 26.59
CA GLN A 165 -12.67 38.62 25.78
C GLN A 165 -11.72 37.47 25.36
N MET A 166 -11.32 36.61 26.30
CA MET A 166 -10.43 35.47 26.03
C MET A 166 -11.04 34.52 24.99
N ALA A 167 -12.33 34.19 25.11
CA ALA A 167 -13.03 33.33 24.16
C ALA A 167 -13.04 33.94 22.75
N LEU A 168 -13.27 35.25 22.63
CA LEU A 168 -13.24 35.96 21.35
C LEU A 168 -11.83 35.92 20.73
N GLU A 169 -10.79 36.16 21.53
CA GLU A 169 -9.39 36.14 21.08
C GLU A 169 -8.98 34.76 20.59
N TYR A 170 -9.29 33.69 21.32
CA TYR A 170 -8.97 32.32 20.90
C TYR A 170 -9.69 31.93 19.62
N LYS A 171 -10.97 32.28 19.50
CA LYS A 171 -11.76 31.99 18.29
C LYS A 171 -11.21 32.74 17.07
N GLN A 172 -10.92 34.03 17.21
CA GLN A 172 -10.31 34.82 16.14
C GLN A 172 -8.93 34.28 15.72
N ASN A 173 -8.10 33.88 16.69
CA ASN A 173 -6.80 33.30 16.39
C ASN A 173 -6.91 31.94 15.69
N GLY A 174 -7.86 31.10 16.12
CA GLY A 174 -8.15 29.82 15.46
C GLY A 174 -8.57 29.99 14.00
N ILE A 175 -9.50 30.92 13.72
CA ILE A 175 -9.95 31.23 12.35
C ILE A 175 -8.79 31.79 11.50
N ARG A 176 -7.98 32.69 12.06
CA ARG A 176 -6.81 33.26 11.38
C ARG A 176 -5.79 32.19 11.02
N THR A 177 -5.46 31.32 11.98
CA THR A 177 -4.52 30.21 11.80
C THR A 177 -5.03 29.24 10.75
N LEU A 178 -6.32 28.89 10.80
CA LEU A 178 -6.94 28.03 9.80
C LEU A 178 -6.85 28.64 8.39
N ARG A 179 -7.15 29.93 8.24
CA ARG A 179 -7.07 30.64 6.95
C ARG A 179 -5.64 30.67 6.39
N GLN A 180 -4.65 30.91 7.24
CA GLN A 180 -3.23 30.88 6.85
C GLN A 180 -2.81 29.46 6.44
N ALA A 181 -3.20 28.45 7.22
CA ALA A 181 -2.88 27.05 6.95
C ALA A 181 -3.49 26.55 5.63
N LEU A 182 -4.67 27.06 5.24
CA LEU A 182 -5.32 26.75 3.95
C LEU A 182 -4.59 27.32 2.72
N SER A 183 -3.61 28.22 2.91
CA SER A 183 -2.77 28.73 1.82
C SER A 183 -1.61 27.79 1.48
N GLY A 184 -1.42 26.70 2.23
CA GLY A 184 -0.38 25.69 2.05
C GLY A 184 -0.92 24.26 2.07
N PRO A 185 -0.05 23.24 2.11
CA PRO A 185 -0.48 21.84 2.17
C PRO A 185 -1.24 21.55 3.48
N VAL A 186 -2.39 20.88 3.36
CA VAL A 186 -3.29 20.59 4.48
C VAL A 186 -2.64 19.59 5.45
N GLN A 187 -2.34 20.03 6.67
CA GLN A 187 -1.75 19.20 7.72
C GLN A 187 -2.83 18.58 8.63
N ALA A 188 -2.47 17.52 9.38
CA ALA A 188 -3.37 16.91 10.38
C ALA A 188 -3.82 17.91 11.45
N THR A 189 -2.92 18.79 11.87
CA THR A 189 -3.18 19.93 12.76
C THR A 189 -4.22 20.89 12.20
N THR A 190 -4.21 21.15 10.89
CA THR A 190 -5.19 22.00 10.21
C THR A 190 -6.59 21.38 10.24
N VAL A 191 -6.67 20.07 10.00
CA VAL A 191 -7.93 19.32 10.08
C VAL A 191 -8.47 19.31 11.51
N ALA A 192 -7.61 19.02 12.49
CA ALA A 192 -7.97 19.05 13.89
C ALA A 192 -8.46 20.44 14.33
N LEU A 193 -7.77 21.52 13.93
CA LEU A 193 -8.15 22.89 14.23
C LEU A 193 -9.54 23.25 13.68
N ALA A 194 -9.82 22.87 12.43
CA ALA A 194 -11.14 23.10 11.83
C ALA A 194 -12.25 22.27 12.49
N LEU A 195 -11.93 21.05 12.92
CA LEU A 195 -12.84 20.21 13.71
C LEU A 195 -13.12 20.82 15.08
N ALA A 196 -12.10 21.36 15.75
CA ALA A 196 -12.27 22.04 17.03
C ALA A 196 -13.20 23.25 16.92
N LEU A 197 -13.01 24.08 15.88
CA LEU A 197 -13.91 25.21 15.59
C LEU A 197 -15.34 24.71 15.27
N ALA A 198 -15.49 23.64 14.48
CA ALA A 198 -16.82 23.07 14.20
C ALA A 198 -17.54 22.59 15.47
N MET A 199 -16.80 21.91 16.37
CA MET A 199 -17.34 21.43 17.64
C MET A 199 -17.74 22.58 18.54
N ASP A 200 -16.91 23.62 18.60
CA ASP A 200 -17.18 24.85 19.34
C ASP A 200 -18.46 25.52 18.83
N GLU A 201 -18.58 25.81 17.52
CA GLU A 201 -19.81 26.41 16.96
C GLU A 201 -21.07 25.60 17.26
N LYS A 202 -20.97 24.27 17.15
CA LYS A 202 -22.08 23.38 17.48
C LYS A 202 -22.46 23.48 18.97
N ASN A 203 -21.49 23.44 19.87
CA ASN A 203 -21.74 23.41 21.31
C ASN A 203 -22.41 24.68 21.85
N PHE A 204 -22.37 25.76 21.06
CA PHE A 204 -22.93 27.07 21.37
C PHE A 204 -24.08 27.50 20.42
N GLY A 205 -24.60 26.58 19.62
CA GLY A 205 -25.84 26.79 18.85
C GLY A 205 -25.67 27.43 17.46
N GLU A 206 -24.44 27.65 17.00
CA GLU A 206 -24.11 28.23 15.69
C GLU A 206 -24.04 27.14 14.62
N TYR A 207 -25.18 26.51 14.33
CA TYR A 207 -25.23 25.29 13.51
C TYR A 207 -24.79 25.50 12.06
N GLU A 208 -25.09 26.65 11.46
CA GLU A 208 -24.70 26.94 10.08
C GLU A 208 -23.17 27.05 9.93
N ALA A 209 -22.53 27.80 10.84
CA ALA A 209 -21.08 27.90 10.91
C ALA A 209 -20.42 26.53 11.17
N ALA A 210 -20.99 25.74 12.08
CA ALA A 210 -20.53 24.38 12.33
C ALA A 210 -20.60 23.50 11.06
N GLN A 211 -21.67 23.60 10.27
CA GLN A 211 -21.80 22.87 9.00
C GLN A 211 -20.76 23.29 7.97
N GLN A 212 -20.48 24.60 7.85
CA GLN A 212 -19.45 25.11 6.94
C GLN A 212 -18.06 24.60 7.33
N HIS A 213 -17.72 24.60 8.62
CA HIS A 213 -16.46 24.04 9.10
C HIS A 213 -16.35 22.53 8.82
N ILE A 214 -17.41 21.76 9.06
CA ILE A 214 -17.44 20.30 8.76
C ILE A 214 -17.28 20.05 7.26
N HIS A 215 -17.92 20.86 6.42
CA HIS A 215 -17.76 20.75 4.97
C HIS A 215 -16.30 21.00 4.57
N GLY A 216 -15.67 22.05 5.12
CA GLY A 216 -14.25 22.32 4.94
C GLY A 216 -13.36 21.17 5.41
N VAL A 217 -13.65 20.58 6.58
CA VAL A 217 -12.95 19.39 7.11
C VAL A 217 -13.05 18.22 6.15
N ARG A 218 -14.23 17.94 5.58
CA ARG A 218 -14.40 16.85 4.60
C ARG A 218 -13.56 17.08 3.37
N SER A 219 -13.57 18.28 2.81
CA SER A 219 -12.73 18.65 1.66
C SER A 219 -11.24 18.51 2.00
N MET A 220 -10.82 18.93 3.19
CA MET A 220 -9.45 18.77 3.67
C MET A 220 -9.03 17.30 3.83
N VAL A 221 -9.91 16.44 4.36
CA VAL A 221 -9.64 15.00 4.51
C VAL A 221 -9.61 14.29 3.15
N GLN A 222 -10.50 14.67 2.21
CA GLN A 222 -10.49 14.17 0.85
C GLN A 222 -9.20 14.55 0.11
N LEU A 223 -8.76 15.80 0.25
CA LEU A 223 -7.48 16.28 -0.30
C LEU A 223 -6.26 15.56 0.28
N ARG A 224 -6.35 15.02 1.52
CA ARG A 224 -5.29 14.23 2.15
C ARG A 224 -5.29 12.74 1.75
N GLY A 225 -6.16 12.30 0.83
CA GLY A 225 -6.09 10.96 0.22
C GLY A 225 -6.76 9.84 1.02
N SER A 226 -7.64 10.14 1.98
CA SER A 226 -8.46 9.11 2.65
C SER A 226 -9.63 8.69 1.77
N SER A 227 -9.44 7.68 0.92
CA SER A 227 -10.50 7.05 0.13
C SER A 227 -11.25 5.96 0.93
N ILE A 228 -11.87 6.31 2.06
CA ILE A 228 -12.91 5.47 2.69
C ILE A 228 -13.97 6.40 3.29
N LEU A 229 -14.99 6.72 2.50
CA LEU A 229 -16.32 6.98 3.04
C LEU A 229 -17.32 6.22 2.15
N PRO A 230 -18.15 5.31 2.70
CA PRO A 230 -19.15 4.62 1.92
C PRO A 230 -20.15 5.63 1.36
N SER A 231 -20.28 5.68 0.04
CA SER A 231 -21.37 6.36 -0.64
C SER A 231 -22.68 5.62 -0.34
N SER A 232 -23.48 6.07 0.63
CA SER A 232 -24.86 5.57 0.79
C SER A 232 -25.89 6.67 1.02
N PRO A 233 -27.14 6.49 0.54
CA PRO A 233 -28.27 7.40 0.78
C PRO A 233 -28.59 7.65 2.26
N THR A 234 -28.09 6.79 3.15
CA THR A 234 -28.27 6.84 4.61
C THR A 234 -27.62 8.09 5.24
N GLU A 235 -26.56 8.66 4.63
CA GLU A 235 -25.88 9.86 5.16
C GLU A 235 -26.60 11.18 4.85
N ARG A 236 -27.35 11.27 3.73
CA ARG A 236 -28.21 12.44 3.46
C ARG A 236 -29.28 12.63 4.54
N ALA A 237 -29.64 11.55 5.25
CA ALA A 237 -30.51 11.59 6.43
C ALA A 237 -29.75 11.94 7.73
N MET A 238 -28.45 11.66 7.84
CA MET A 238 -27.64 11.90 9.06
C MET A 238 -27.14 13.34 9.20
N VAL A 239 -26.88 14.04 8.08
CA VAL A 239 -26.49 15.47 8.07
C VAL A 239 -27.63 16.38 8.54
N ARG A 240 -28.88 15.89 8.54
CA ARG A 240 -30.08 16.64 8.94
C ARG A 240 -30.30 16.71 10.46
N HIS A 241 -29.51 16.00 11.28
CA HIS A 241 -29.71 15.93 12.74
C HIS A 241 -28.51 16.44 13.55
N PRO A 242 -28.67 17.52 14.37
CA PRO A 242 -27.60 18.15 15.15
C PRO A 242 -26.83 17.21 16.10
N SER A 243 -27.50 16.19 16.64
CA SER A 243 -26.91 15.25 17.60
C SER A 243 -25.84 14.32 17.00
N ARG A 244 -25.83 14.09 15.68
CA ARG A 244 -24.92 13.14 15.02
C ARG A 244 -23.58 13.74 14.56
N ILE A 245 -23.43 15.06 14.61
CA ILE A 245 -22.21 15.80 14.23
C ILE A 245 -20.99 15.50 15.13
N ALA A 246 -21.20 15.20 16.43
CA ALA A 246 -20.10 14.96 17.37
C ALA A 246 -19.44 13.58 17.17
N VAL A 247 -20.18 12.61 16.62
CA VAL A 247 -19.64 11.29 16.26
C VAL A 247 -18.81 11.38 14.98
N LEU A 248 -19.27 12.19 14.01
CA LEU A 248 -18.53 12.51 12.78
C LEU A 248 -17.21 13.24 13.07
N SER A 249 -17.17 14.18 14.01
CA SER A 249 -15.95 14.93 14.33
C SER A 249 -14.86 14.06 14.95
N ASN A 250 -15.21 13.15 15.86
CA ASN A 250 -14.25 12.22 16.46
C ASN A 250 -13.76 11.15 15.46
N HIS A 251 -14.61 10.74 14.51
CA HIS A 251 -14.20 9.85 13.42
C HIS A 251 -13.17 10.51 12.50
N LEU A 252 -13.47 11.75 12.06
CA LEU A 252 -12.62 12.51 11.15
C LEU A 252 -11.28 12.90 11.80
N LEU A 253 -11.29 13.14 13.11
CA LEU A 253 -10.07 13.36 13.88
C LEU A 253 -9.22 12.08 13.97
N HIS A 254 -9.84 10.95 14.30
CA HIS A 254 -9.12 9.68 14.35
C HIS A 254 -8.50 9.37 12.99
N LEU A 255 -9.23 9.52 11.88
CA LEU A 255 -8.70 9.38 10.52
C LEU A 255 -7.57 10.38 10.21
N ALA A 256 -7.66 11.61 10.69
CA ALA A 256 -6.64 12.63 10.49
C ALA A 256 -5.34 12.36 11.29
N MET A 257 -5.45 11.69 12.44
CA MET A 257 -4.37 11.42 13.39
C MET A 257 -3.84 9.97 13.35
N SER A 258 -4.58 9.03 12.77
CA SER A 258 -4.23 7.59 12.68
C SER A 258 -3.26 7.25 11.54
N HIS A 259 -2.56 8.22 10.97
CA HIS A 259 -1.63 7.91 9.88
C HIS A 259 -0.48 7.07 10.42
N SER A 260 -0.49 5.79 10.09
CA SER A 260 0.69 4.94 10.14
C SER A 260 1.85 5.72 9.52
N LYS A 261 2.95 5.86 10.27
CA LYS A 261 4.18 6.48 9.78
C LYS A 261 4.52 5.85 8.43
N THR A 262 4.58 6.64 7.37
CA THR A 262 4.93 6.15 6.03
C THR A 262 6.43 6.29 5.78
N THR A 263 7.01 5.39 4.98
CA THR A 263 8.43 5.46 4.60
C THR A 263 8.75 6.71 3.78
N ILE A 264 7.81 7.13 2.92
CA ILE A 264 7.89 8.35 2.13
C ILE A 264 6.75 9.32 2.50
N PRO A 265 6.97 10.65 2.52
CA PRO A 265 5.89 11.62 2.76
C PRO A 265 4.80 11.58 1.69
N ILE A 266 3.56 11.88 2.05
CA ILE A 266 2.47 12.11 1.06
C ILE A 266 2.87 13.24 0.10
N GLY A 267 2.52 13.10 -1.18
CA GLY A 267 2.92 14.05 -2.23
C GLY A 267 4.29 13.77 -2.85
N SER A 268 5.03 12.77 -2.33
CA SER A 268 6.29 12.32 -2.92
C SER A 268 6.10 11.78 -4.33
N LEU A 269 7.15 11.89 -5.14
CA LEU A 269 7.18 11.34 -6.49
C LEU A 269 7.52 9.84 -6.45
N VAL A 270 6.68 9.03 -7.08
CA VAL A 270 6.88 7.58 -7.21
C VAL A 270 7.02 7.21 -8.69
N LEU A 271 8.16 6.63 -9.07
CA LEU A 271 8.40 6.15 -10.42
C LEU A 271 7.76 4.76 -10.58
N VAL A 272 6.77 4.64 -11.45
CA VAL A 272 6.20 3.34 -11.83
C VAL A 272 6.59 3.01 -13.27
N THR A 273 7.37 1.95 -13.46
CA THR A 273 7.76 1.50 -14.80
C THR A 273 6.70 0.59 -15.41
N GLY A 274 6.68 0.47 -16.74
CA GLY A 274 5.74 -0.42 -17.42
C GLY A 274 4.32 0.12 -17.36
N ALA A 275 4.20 1.44 -17.29
CA ALA A 275 2.97 2.21 -17.26
C ALA A 275 2.17 2.13 -18.59
N THR A 276 2.09 0.98 -19.23
CA THR A 276 1.07 0.61 -20.21
C THR A 276 0.51 -0.77 -19.91
N GLY A 277 1.03 -1.44 -18.88
CA GLY A 277 0.72 -2.81 -18.50
C GLY A 277 -0.42 -2.90 -17.50
N PHE A 278 -1.04 -4.08 -17.48
CA PHE A 278 -2.22 -4.38 -16.67
C PHE A 278 -2.02 -4.08 -15.18
N ILE A 279 -0.97 -4.63 -14.56
CA ILE A 279 -0.66 -4.43 -13.13
C ILE A 279 -0.28 -2.97 -12.85
N ALA A 280 0.64 -2.41 -13.65
CA ALA A 280 1.17 -1.06 -13.43
C ALA A 280 0.07 0.01 -13.42
N ALA A 281 -0.97 -0.16 -14.24
CA ALA A 281 -2.08 0.79 -14.32
C ALA A 281 -2.84 0.88 -12.98
N HIS A 282 -3.05 -0.25 -12.33
CA HIS A 282 -3.70 -0.33 -11.03
C HIS A 282 -2.79 0.17 -9.90
N VAL A 283 -1.49 -0.11 -9.97
CA VAL A 283 -0.49 0.45 -9.03
C VAL A 283 -0.52 1.98 -9.07
N ILE A 284 -0.48 2.55 -10.28
CA ILE A 284 -0.55 4.00 -10.51
C ILE A 284 -1.86 4.59 -9.97
N ALA A 285 -3.01 3.95 -10.29
CA ALA A 285 -4.30 4.41 -9.79
C ALA A 285 -4.32 4.50 -8.25
N LYS A 286 -3.74 3.51 -7.55
CA LYS A 286 -3.70 3.49 -6.09
C LYS A 286 -2.75 4.51 -5.47
N PHE A 287 -1.62 4.81 -6.12
CA PHE A 287 -0.74 5.90 -5.69
C PHE A 287 -1.42 7.26 -5.86
N LEU A 288 -2.03 7.52 -7.03
CA LEU A 288 -2.76 8.76 -7.30
C LEU A 288 -3.92 8.96 -6.32
N ALA A 289 -4.70 7.90 -6.02
CA ALA A 289 -5.78 7.97 -5.05
C ALA A 289 -5.33 8.32 -3.62
N ARG A 290 -4.05 8.11 -3.30
CA ARG A 290 -3.42 8.43 -2.00
C ARG A 290 -2.62 9.74 -2.03
N GLY A 291 -2.73 10.54 -3.10
CA GLY A 291 -2.09 11.84 -3.22
C GLY A 291 -0.60 11.79 -3.61
N TYR A 292 -0.11 10.68 -4.17
CA TYR A 292 1.25 10.59 -4.72
C TYR A 292 1.26 10.92 -6.22
N LYS A 293 2.44 11.30 -6.74
CA LYS A 293 2.63 11.58 -8.17
C LYS A 293 3.22 10.39 -8.93
N ALA A 294 2.77 10.14 -10.18
CA ALA A 294 3.18 8.97 -10.99
C ALA A 294 3.38 9.29 -12.51
N SER A 295 3.68 8.29 -13.36
CA SER A 295 4.01 8.46 -14.80
C SER A 295 3.35 7.42 -15.74
N TRP A 296 2.80 7.77 -16.93
CA TRP A 296 2.18 6.83 -17.93
C TRP A 296 1.91 7.40 -19.35
N LEU A 297 1.75 6.53 -20.36
CA LEU A 297 1.51 6.88 -21.78
C LEU A 297 0.04 6.71 -22.26
N VAL A 298 -0.55 7.82 -22.75
CA VAL A 298 -1.67 8.03 -23.72
C VAL A 298 -3.15 7.83 -23.28
N ASN A 299 -3.98 8.80 -23.73
CA ASN A 299 -5.45 8.94 -23.77
C ASN A 299 -6.28 7.90 -23.00
N GLY A 300 -6.85 8.30 -21.86
CA GLY A 300 -7.75 7.46 -21.06
C GLY A 300 -7.85 7.89 -19.60
N ARG A 301 -8.10 6.91 -18.71
CA ARG A 301 -8.45 7.00 -17.27
C ARG A 301 -7.64 8.01 -16.43
N PHE A 302 -6.42 8.37 -16.84
CA PHE A 302 -5.54 9.29 -16.13
C PHE A 302 -5.37 10.68 -16.78
N LYS A 303 -6.17 11.00 -17.81
CA LYS A 303 -6.07 12.28 -18.53
C LYS A 303 -6.19 13.48 -17.58
N THR A 304 -7.17 13.44 -16.68
CA THR A 304 -7.38 14.51 -15.70
C THR A 304 -6.18 14.68 -14.76
N GLN A 305 -5.58 13.59 -14.30
CA GLN A 305 -4.41 13.61 -13.40
C GLN A 305 -3.15 14.09 -14.13
N ALA A 306 -3.02 13.79 -15.43
CA ALA A 306 -1.98 14.37 -16.28
C ALA A 306 -2.17 15.89 -16.44
N GLU A 307 -3.42 16.34 -16.56
CA GLU A 307 -3.78 17.76 -16.66
C GLU A 307 -3.59 18.53 -15.34
N THR A 308 -3.74 17.87 -14.17
CA THR A 308 -3.50 18.50 -12.85
C THR A 308 -2.02 18.55 -12.44
N GLY A 309 -1.12 17.87 -13.19
CA GLY A 309 0.32 17.83 -12.88
C GLY A 309 0.70 16.88 -11.73
N ASP A 310 -0.25 16.09 -11.24
CA ASP A 310 0.01 14.97 -10.30
C ASP A 310 0.55 13.75 -11.04
N PHE A 311 0.72 13.86 -12.35
CA PHE A 311 1.11 12.76 -13.20
C PHE A 311 1.95 13.24 -14.38
N THR A 312 3.15 12.70 -14.54
CA THR A 312 4.11 13.12 -15.57
C THR A 312 4.67 11.90 -16.29
N LEU A 313 4.55 11.82 -17.60
CA LEU A 313 5.12 10.73 -18.38
C LEU A 313 6.61 10.94 -18.67
N ILE A 314 7.40 9.88 -18.49
CA ILE A 314 8.80 9.83 -18.92
C ILE A 314 8.96 8.64 -19.87
N ALA A 315 9.43 8.90 -21.09
CA ALA A 315 9.73 7.84 -22.05
C ALA A 315 11.13 7.28 -21.78
N VAL A 316 11.22 5.97 -21.58
CA VAL A 316 12.48 5.22 -21.50
C VAL A 316 12.55 4.34 -22.76
N PRO A 317 13.35 4.73 -23.78
CA PRO A 317 13.31 4.07 -25.10
C PRO A 317 13.81 2.61 -25.07
N ASP A 318 14.88 2.37 -24.32
CA ASP A 318 15.42 1.04 -24.06
C ASP A 318 15.74 0.95 -22.57
N PHE A 319 14.92 0.20 -21.83
CA PHE A 319 15.10 0.08 -20.39
C PHE A 319 16.18 -0.93 -19.99
N ASN A 320 16.73 -1.69 -20.94
CA ASN A 320 17.83 -2.61 -20.71
C ASN A 320 19.21 -1.93 -20.83
N ALA A 321 19.25 -0.70 -21.37
CA ALA A 321 20.47 0.05 -21.53
C ALA A 321 21.04 0.52 -20.18
N ASP A 322 22.36 0.62 -20.09
CA ASP A 322 23.02 1.22 -18.93
C ASP A 322 22.61 2.71 -18.81
N GLY A 323 22.19 3.12 -17.61
CA GLY A 323 21.73 4.49 -17.35
C GLY A 323 20.36 4.81 -17.96
N ALA A 324 19.61 3.82 -18.44
CA ALA A 324 18.30 4.02 -19.06
C ALA A 324 17.31 4.82 -18.19
N PHE A 325 17.44 4.71 -16.86
CA PHE A 325 16.56 5.35 -15.90
C PHE A 325 17.18 6.57 -15.20
N ASP A 326 18.42 6.98 -15.53
CA ASP A 326 19.13 8.04 -14.82
C ASP A 326 18.35 9.36 -14.79
N GLU A 327 17.66 9.72 -15.88
CA GLU A 327 16.78 10.89 -15.91
C GLU A 327 15.44 10.65 -15.20
N ALA A 328 14.91 9.43 -15.31
CA ALA A 328 13.59 9.08 -14.78
C ALA A 328 13.58 8.98 -13.24
N VAL A 329 14.72 8.67 -12.63
CA VAL A 329 14.83 8.57 -11.16
C VAL A 329 15.04 9.91 -10.46
N LYS A 330 15.37 11.00 -11.17
CA LYS A 330 15.70 12.28 -10.53
C LYS A 330 14.59 12.78 -9.59
N GLY A 331 14.92 12.97 -8.32
CA GLY A 331 13.99 13.46 -7.29
C GLY A 331 12.87 12.47 -6.89
N VAL A 332 12.94 11.22 -7.35
CA VAL A 332 11.98 10.17 -7.02
C VAL A 332 12.25 9.63 -5.61
N SER A 333 11.20 9.50 -4.79
CA SER A 333 11.31 8.95 -3.43
C SER A 333 11.13 7.43 -3.37
N ALA A 334 10.42 6.84 -4.33
CA ALA A 334 10.26 5.39 -4.42
C ALA A 334 10.05 4.91 -5.86
N ILE A 335 10.42 3.67 -6.13
CA ILE A 335 10.32 3.05 -7.45
C ILE A 335 9.46 1.78 -7.35
N ALA A 336 8.45 1.66 -8.21
CA ALA A 336 7.77 0.40 -8.49
C ALA A 336 8.18 -0.10 -9.88
N HIS A 337 9.12 -1.04 -9.91
CA HIS A 337 9.60 -1.68 -11.13
C HIS A 337 8.67 -2.82 -11.55
N VAL A 338 7.63 -2.48 -12.31
CA VAL A 338 6.63 -3.41 -12.86
C VAL A 338 6.94 -3.82 -14.31
N ALA A 339 7.73 -3.02 -15.04
CA ALA A 339 8.15 -3.35 -16.39
C ALA A 339 8.93 -4.67 -16.42
N SER A 340 8.60 -5.52 -17.39
CA SER A 340 9.34 -6.74 -17.67
C SER A 340 9.33 -6.98 -19.17
N VAL A 341 10.40 -7.58 -19.68
CA VAL A 341 10.36 -8.22 -20.99
C VAL A 341 9.35 -9.36 -20.90
N LEU A 342 8.32 -9.34 -21.75
CA LEU A 342 7.27 -10.36 -21.86
C LEU A 342 7.29 -10.98 -23.26
N THR A 343 8.45 -11.52 -23.65
CA THR A 343 8.61 -12.29 -24.87
C THR A 343 8.60 -13.78 -24.53
N PHE A 344 7.75 -14.56 -25.17
CA PHE A 344 7.71 -16.03 -25.06
C PHE A 344 8.61 -16.67 -26.11
N ASP A 345 9.83 -16.17 -26.23
CA ASP A 345 10.86 -16.76 -27.10
C ASP A 345 11.47 -17.98 -26.38
N SER A 346 11.55 -19.10 -27.07
CA SER A 346 12.06 -20.37 -26.56
C SER A 346 13.58 -20.39 -26.41
N ASN A 347 14.29 -19.40 -26.94
CA ASN A 347 15.72 -19.26 -26.81
C ASN A 347 16.08 -18.46 -25.54
N PRO A 348 16.72 -19.10 -24.53
CA PRO A 348 17.08 -18.43 -23.27
C PRO A 348 18.05 -17.26 -23.47
N ASN A 349 18.84 -17.25 -24.55
CA ASN A 349 19.80 -16.18 -24.85
C ASN A 349 19.13 -14.87 -25.25
N ASN A 350 17.90 -14.93 -25.77
CA ASN A 350 17.14 -13.76 -26.21
C ASN A 350 16.39 -13.11 -25.04
N VAL A 351 15.98 -13.90 -24.05
CA VAL A 351 15.10 -13.43 -22.96
C VAL A 351 15.86 -13.15 -21.67
N ILE A 352 16.60 -14.13 -21.15
CA ILE A 352 17.16 -14.08 -19.78
C ILE A 352 18.14 -12.89 -19.60
N PRO A 353 19.10 -12.64 -20.50
CA PRO A 353 20.03 -11.53 -20.35
C PRO A 353 19.34 -10.16 -20.35
N GLN A 354 18.30 -9.99 -21.18
CA GLN A 354 17.55 -8.73 -21.26
C GLN A 354 16.77 -8.48 -19.97
N THR A 355 16.05 -9.49 -19.46
CA THR A 355 15.30 -9.36 -18.20
C THR A 355 16.23 -9.03 -17.02
N VAL A 356 17.41 -9.63 -16.95
CA VAL A 356 18.41 -9.28 -15.92
C VAL A 356 18.91 -7.85 -16.10
N ALA A 357 19.26 -7.45 -17.33
CA ALA A 357 19.76 -6.11 -17.63
C ALA A 357 18.76 -5.03 -17.21
N GLY A 358 17.48 -5.18 -17.54
CA GLY A 358 16.42 -4.23 -17.17
C GLY A 358 16.31 -4.00 -15.66
N VAL A 359 16.36 -5.08 -14.86
CA VAL A 359 16.32 -4.97 -13.39
C VAL A 359 17.59 -4.34 -12.84
N THR A 360 18.76 -4.73 -13.33
CA THR A 360 20.02 -4.14 -12.84
C THR A 360 20.17 -2.67 -13.22
N SER A 361 19.69 -2.25 -14.40
CA SER A 361 19.78 -0.86 -14.86
C SER A 361 19.02 0.10 -13.95
N ILE A 362 17.79 -0.26 -13.57
CA ILE A 362 17.00 0.59 -12.66
C ILE A 362 17.58 0.62 -11.24
N LEU A 363 18.12 -0.50 -10.75
CA LEU A 363 18.79 -0.55 -9.45
C LEU A 363 20.05 0.34 -9.42
N VAL A 364 20.86 0.31 -10.48
CA VAL A 364 22.04 1.17 -10.60
C VAL A 364 21.63 2.65 -10.66
N SER A 365 20.58 2.98 -11.41
CA SER A 365 20.08 4.36 -11.50
C SER A 365 19.55 4.83 -10.14
N ALA A 366 18.77 3.99 -9.45
CA ALA A 366 18.27 4.26 -8.10
C ALA A 366 19.38 4.47 -7.08
N LEU A 367 20.49 3.73 -7.19
CA LEU A 367 21.65 3.88 -6.30
C LEU A 367 22.33 5.24 -6.43
N ARG A 368 22.25 5.87 -7.59
CA ARG A 368 22.77 7.23 -7.82
C ARG A 368 21.84 8.32 -7.30
N GLU A 369 20.57 8.02 -7.12
CA GLU A 369 19.57 8.97 -6.63
C GLU A 369 19.35 8.82 -5.11
N SER A 370 19.96 9.74 -4.35
CA SER A 370 19.91 9.75 -2.88
C SER A 370 18.50 9.92 -2.29
N SER A 371 17.56 10.48 -3.05
CA SER A 371 16.17 10.66 -2.60
C SER A 371 15.36 9.36 -2.58
N VAL A 372 15.76 8.33 -3.35
CA VAL A 372 15.08 7.02 -3.34
C VAL A 372 15.22 6.36 -1.97
N LYS A 373 14.08 5.91 -1.40
CA LYS A 373 13.99 5.18 -0.13
C LYS A 373 13.52 3.74 -0.28
N GLU A 374 12.70 3.47 -1.29
CA GLU A 374 12.09 2.16 -1.52
C GLU A 374 12.13 1.79 -3.00
N VAL A 375 12.52 0.54 -3.31
CA VAL A 375 12.45 -0.05 -4.65
C VAL A 375 11.68 -1.36 -4.59
N ILE A 376 10.54 -1.41 -5.27
CA ILE A 376 9.65 -2.56 -5.30
C ILE A 376 9.79 -3.21 -6.67
N PHE A 377 10.04 -4.51 -6.69
CA PHE A 377 10.14 -5.29 -7.93
C PHE A 377 8.95 -6.24 -8.08
N THR A 378 8.32 -6.23 -9.26
CA THR A 378 7.28 -7.21 -9.59
C THR A 378 7.93 -8.49 -10.14
N SER A 379 8.07 -9.50 -9.29
CA SER A 379 8.50 -10.85 -9.67
C SER A 379 7.30 -11.67 -10.17
N SER A 380 7.32 -12.99 -9.99
CA SER A 380 6.25 -13.92 -10.34
C SER A 380 6.39 -15.21 -9.54
N LEU A 381 5.28 -15.91 -9.29
CA LEU A 381 5.28 -17.30 -8.80
C LEU A 381 6.28 -18.17 -9.58
N MET A 382 6.44 -17.94 -10.88
CA MET A 382 7.38 -18.67 -11.74
C MET A 382 8.86 -18.54 -11.32
N ALA A 383 9.23 -17.49 -10.56
CA ALA A 383 10.56 -17.38 -9.95
C ALA A 383 10.75 -18.35 -8.78
N SER A 384 9.66 -18.73 -8.11
CA SER A 384 9.67 -19.61 -6.94
C SER A 384 9.46 -21.07 -7.31
N ILE A 385 8.47 -21.37 -8.17
CA ILE A 385 8.08 -22.74 -8.51
C ILE A 385 7.36 -22.79 -9.88
N PHE A 386 7.39 -23.94 -10.54
CA PHE A 386 6.54 -24.22 -11.70
C PHE A 386 5.28 -24.97 -11.22
N PRO A 387 4.06 -24.52 -11.55
CA PRO A 387 2.82 -25.16 -11.09
C PRO A 387 2.60 -26.49 -11.81
N VAL A 388 2.98 -27.60 -11.17
CA VAL A 388 2.81 -28.97 -11.69
C VAL A 388 1.76 -29.71 -10.86
N LEU A 389 0.77 -30.31 -11.52
CA LEU A 389 -0.26 -31.11 -10.86
C LEU A 389 0.33 -32.35 -10.17
N GLY A 390 -0.18 -32.67 -8.98
CA GLY A 390 0.24 -33.84 -8.20
C GLY A 390 1.63 -33.71 -7.55
N HIS A 391 2.31 -32.57 -7.73
CA HIS A 391 3.55 -32.26 -7.03
C HIS A 391 3.26 -31.51 -5.74
N GLU A 392 3.64 -32.09 -4.61
CA GLU A 392 3.48 -31.50 -3.28
C GLU A 392 4.75 -30.74 -2.88
N GLU A 393 4.63 -29.43 -2.67
CA GLU A 393 5.75 -28.60 -2.22
C GLU A 393 5.25 -27.39 -1.41
N ILE A 394 5.94 -27.10 -0.31
CA ILE A 394 5.76 -25.86 0.44
C ILE A 394 6.79 -24.86 -0.08
N VAL A 395 6.32 -23.78 -0.67
CA VAL A 395 7.14 -22.68 -1.16
C VAL A 395 7.32 -21.67 -0.04
N ASP A 396 8.57 -21.26 0.18
CA ASP A 396 8.93 -20.22 1.14
C ASP A 396 9.69 -19.07 0.45
N ARG A 397 10.14 -18.09 1.24
CA ARG A 397 10.90 -16.93 0.74
C ARG A 397 12.27 -17.29 0.16
N ASN A 398 12.75 -18.52 0.31
CA ASN A 398 14.03 -18.99 -0.21
C ASN A 398 13.85 -20.03 -1.34
N SER A 399 12.62 -20.36 -1.72
CA SER A 399 12.32 -21.22 -2.86
C SER A 399 12.63 -20.53 -4.19
N TRP A 400 13.23 -21.30 -5.10
CA TRP A 400 13.63 -20.87 -6.44
C TRP A 400 13.33 -21.97 -7.45
N ASN A 401 12.83 -21.59 -8.62
CA ASN A 401 12.47 -22.52 -9.68
C ASN A 401 13.70 -23.02 -10.46
N GLU A 402 14.56 -23.80 -9.81
CA GLU A 402 15.79 -24.34 -10.41
C GLU A 402 15.50 -25.34 -11.54
N VAL A 403 14.34 -25.99 -11.50
CA VAL A 403 13.88 -26.90 -12.55
C VAL A 403 13.68 -26.14 -13.85
N ALA A 404 12.97 -25.01 -13.82
CA ALA A 404 12.79 -24.17 -15.00
C ALA A 404 14.12 -23.61 -15.52
N VAL A 405 15.04 -23.20 -14.63
CA VAL A 405 16.37 -22.74 -15.04
C VAL A 405 17.11 -23.84 -15.81
N LYS A 406 17.12 -25.07 -15.28
CA LYS A 406 17.78 -26.20 -15.95
C LYS A 406 17.12 -26.52 -17.30
N ALA A 407 15.79 -26.51 -17.37
CA ALA A 407 15.04 -26.78 -18.59
C ALA A 407 15.28 -25.72 -19.67
N ALA A 408 15.25 -24.43 -19.30
CA ALA A 408 15.49 -23.32 -20.22
C ALA A 408 16.86 -23.41 -20.89
N TRP A 409 17.91 -23.72 -20.12
CA TRP A 409 19.30 -23.79 -20.59
C TRP A 409 19.72 -25.15 -21.16
N ALA A 410 18.79 -26.08 -21.39
CA ALA A 410 19.10 -27.33 -22.09
C ALA A 410 19.70 -27.05 -23.49
N PRO A 411 20.54 -27.94 -24.06
CA PRO A 411 21.08 -27.76 -25.41
C PRO A 411 19.96 -27.57 -26.47
N PRO A 412 20.28 -26.93 -27.61
CA PRO A 412 19.35 -26.82 -28.74
C PRO A 412 19.00 -28.20 -29.32
N PRO A 413 17.85 -28.34 -30.04
CA PRO A 413 16.97 -27.27 -30.51
C PRO A 413 16.14 -26.58 -29.42
N TYR A 414 15.78 -25.32 -29.66
CA TYR A 414 14.95 -24.49 -28.76
C TYR A 414 13.50 -24.51 -29.25
N ASP A 415 12.79 -25.61 -28.98
CA ASP A 415 11.41 -25.81 -29.44
C ASP A 415 10.40 -24.96 -28.66
N ASP A 416 9.23 -24.70 -29.27
CA ASP A 416 8.20 -23.77 -28.76
C ASP A 416 7.69 -24.12 -27.34
N ASP A 417 7.71 -25.40 -26.97
CA ASP A 417 7.30 -25.89 -25.64
C ASP A 417 8.21 -25.40 -24.50
N ARG A 418 9.40 -24.87 -24.83
CA ARG A 418 10.36 -24.34 -23.88
C ARG A 418 10.03 -22.93 -23.39
N SER A 419 9.17 -22.20 -24.09
CA SER A 419 8.92 -20.77 -23.84
C SER A 419 8.49 -20.47 -22.40
N ASN A 420 7.67 -21.32 -21.79
CA ASN A 420 7.27 -21.18 -20.39
C ASN A 420 8.45 -21.40 -19.41
N PHE A 421 9.34 -22.35 -19.70
CA PHE A 421 10.55 -22.56 -18.90
C PHE A 421 11.52 -21.40 -19.05
N VAL A 422 11.69 -20.84 -20.26
CA VAL A 422 12.53 -19.65 -20.49
C VAL A 422 11.98 -18.43 -19.74
N TYR A 423 10.67 -18.19 -19.80
CA TYR A 423 10.03 -17.14 -19.01
C TYR A 423 10.29 -17.33 -17.51
N ALA A 424 10.02 -18.52 -16.98
CA ALA A 424 10.25 -18.82 -15.57
C ALA A 424 11.72 -18.64 -15.17
N ALA A 425 12.66 -19.15 -15.97
CA ALA A 425 14.09 -18.98 -15.76
C ALA A 425 14.52 -17.51 -15.80
N SER A 426 13.92 -16.68 -16.67
CA SER A 426 14.19 -15.25 -16.72
C SER A 426 13.76 -14.53 -15.43
N LYS A 427 12.61 -14.93 -14.85
CA LYS A 427 12.13 -14.39 -13.57
C LYS A 427 13.01 -14.83 -12.40
N VAL A 428 13.45 -16.09 -12.38
CA VAL A 428 14.45 -16.58 -11.41
C VAL A 428 15.74 -15.75 -11.49
N ALA A 429 16.27 -15.58 -12.70
CA ALA A 429 17.54 -14.89 -12.90
C ALA A 429 17.47 -13.40 -12.52
N ALA A 430 16.41 -12.71 -12.92
CA ALA A 430 16.22 -11.29 -12.63
C ALA A 430 16.04 -11.03 -11.14
N GLU A 431 15.24 -11.83 -10.45
CA GLU A 431 15.04 -11.67 -9.01
C GLU A 431 16.30 -12.05 -8.21
N LYS A 432 17.03 -13.10 -8.62
CA LYS A 432 18.35 -13.41 -8.03
C LYS A 432 19.36 -12.28 -8.23
N ALA A 433 19.36 -11.63 -9.41
CA ALA A 433 20.23 -10.49 -9.69
C ALA A 433 19.88 -9.28 -8.79
N LEU A 434 18.59 -9.04 -8.55
CA LEU A 434 18.12 -8.02 -7.62
C LEU A 434 18.63 -8.26 -6.20
N TRP A 435 18.45 -9.47 -5.65
CA TRP A 435 18.92 -9.77 -4.29
C TRP A 435 20.44 -9.74 -4.20
N HIS A 436 21.14 -10.24 -5.23
CA HIS A 436 22.59 -10.15 -5.29
C HIS A 436 23.09 -8.69 -5.30
N PHE A 437 22.42 -7.80 -6.03
CA PHE A 437 22.74 -6.37 -6.01
C PHE A 437 22.58 -5.76 -4.62
N VAL A 438 21.49 -6.11 -3.91
CA VAL A 438 21.26 -5.63 -2.53
C VAL A 438 22.38 -6.10 -1.60
N ASP A 439 22.76 -7.38 -1.68
CA ASP A 439 23.82 -7.95 -0.85
C ASP A 439 25.19 -7.33 -1.14
N GLU A 440 25.51 -7.11 -2.43
CA GLU A 440 26.82 -6.62 -2.86
C GLU A 440 26.96 -5.11 -2.68
N LYS A 441 25.98 -4.34 -3.13
CA LYS A 441 26.05 -2.87 -3.16
C LYS A 441 25.55 -2.21 -1.89
N LYS A 442 24.74 -2.92 -1.09
CA LYS A 442 24.14 -2.40 0.16
C LYS A 442 23.54 -1.00 -0.04
N PRO A 443 22.54 -0.87 -0.94
CA PRO A 443 21.98 0.44 -1.29
C PRO A 443 21.42 1.17 -0.07
N HIS A 444 21.33 2.50 -0.17
CA HIS A 444 20.71 3.35 0.87
C HIS A 444 19.19 3.20 0.97
N TYR A 445 18.56 2.59 -0.04
CA TYR A 445 17.14 2.28 -0.08
C TYR A 445 16.87 0.81 0.27
N THR A 446 15.64 0.55 0.73
CA THR A 446 15.13 -0.80 0.92
C THR A 446 14.66 -1.39 -0.40
N VAL A 447 14.77 -2.72 -0.56
CA VAL A 447 14.21 -3.43 -1.72
C VAL A 447 13.17 -4.44 -1.26
N ASN A 448 12.04 -4.52 -1.96
CA ASN A 448 10.99 -5.52 -1.70
C ASN A 448 10.55 -6.14 -3.03
N ALA A 449 10.17 -7.42 -3.03
CA ALA A 449 9.63 -8.10 -4.21
C ALA A 449 8.18 -8.52 -3.98
N ILE A 450 7.29 -8.19 -4.91
CA ILE A 450 5.93 -8.73 -4.97
C ILE A 450 5.95 -9.94 -5.89
N VAL A 451 5.46 -11.08 -5.43
CA VAL A 451 5.52 -12.36 -6.16
C VAL A 451 4.10 -12.80 -6.54
N PRO A 452 3.49 -12.18 -7.58
CA PRO A 452 2.14 -12.52 -8.01
C PRO A 452 2.07 -13.87 -8.73
N SER A 453 0.96 -14.58 -8.56
CA SER A 453 0.58 -15.74 -9.39
C SER A 453 -0.22 -15.29 -10.62
N GLY A 454 -1.23 -16.04 -11.07
CA GLY A 454 -2.12 -15.65 -12.14
C GLY A 454 -2.92 -14.42 -11.75
N VAL A 455 -2.83 -13.35 -12.54
CA VAL A 455 -3.54 -12.11 -12.22
C VAL A 455 -4.88 -12.06 -12.93
N THR A 456 -5.93 -11.72 -12.18
CA THR A 456 -7.30 -11.50 -12.67
C THR A 456 -7.77 -10.09 -12.31
N GLY A 457 -8.86 -9.61 -12.93
CA GLY A 457 -9.52 -8.36 -12.54
C GLY A 457 -9.85 -7.42 -13.70
N GLU A 458 -10.32 -6.21 -13.35
CA GLU A 458 -10.83 -5.20 -14.29
C GLU A 458 -9.75 -4.69 -15.27
N PRO A 459 -9.95 -4.83 -16.60
CA PRO A 459 -9.10 -4.17 -17.58
C PRO A 459 -9.37 -2.66 -17.64
N VAL A 460 -8.36 -1.84 -17.36
CA VAL A 460 -8.49 -0.37 -17.47
C VAL A 460 -8.24 0.21 -18.86
N HIS A 461 -7.90 -0.64 -19.83
CA HIS A 461 -7.69 -0.30 -21.25
C HIS A 461 -8.04 -1.54 -22.09
N GLU A 462 -8.51 -1.35 -23.33
CA GLU A 462 -8.90 -2.45 -24.24
C GLU A 462 -7.80 -3.51 -24.40
N LYS A 463 -6.56 -3.07 -24.65
CA LYS A 463 -5.36 -3.94 -24.62
C LYS A 463 -5.24 -4.85 -23.39
N HIS A 464 -5.78 -4.51 -22.22
CA HIS A 464 -5.74 -5.36 -21.03
C HIS A 464 -6.78 -6.49 -21.08
N ALA A 465 -7.87 -6.33 -21.83
CA ALA A 465 -8.81 -7.39 -22.17
C ALA A 465 -8.30 -8.27 -23.32
N ASP A 466 -7.26 -7.82 -24.01
CA ASP A 466 -6.54 -8.60 -25.03
C ASP A 466 -5.21 -9.19 -24.53
N ASN A 467 -4.77 -8.82 -23.33
CA ASN A 467 -3.47 -9.18 -22.79
C ASN A 467 -3.48 -10.58 -22.18
N HIS A 468 -2.44 -11.36 -22.49
CA HIS A 468 -2.17 -12.67 -21.91
C HIS A 468 -1.99 -12.64 -20.37
N VAL A 469 -1.59 -11.51 -19.78
CA VAL A 469 -1.41 -11.39 -18.32
C VAL A 469 -2.75 -11.43 -17.55
N ASN A 470 -3.89 -11.06 -18.16
CA ASN A 470 -5.20 -11.13 -17.52
C ASN A 470 -5.88 -12.47 -17.81
N TRP A 471 -5.95 -13.36 -16.81
CA TRP A 471 -6.51 -14.70 -17.02
C TRP A 471 -8.02 -14.71 -17.27
N VAL A 472 -8.75 -13.66 -16.84
CA VAL A 472 -10.16 -13.49 -17.20
C VAL A 472 -10.33 -13.38 -18.72
N ALA A 473 -9.39 -12.73 -19.40
CA ALA A 473 -9.42 -12.64 -20.87
C ALA A 473 -9.14 -13.97 -21.56
N THR A 474 -8.26 -14.78 -20.99
CA THR A 474 -7.87 -16.08 -21.57
C THR A 474 -9.06 -17.04 -21.55
N ILE A 475 -9.76 -17.13 -20.41
CA ILE A 475 -10.98 -17.95 -20.32
C ILE A 475 -12.13 -17.37 -21.14
N PHE A 476 -12.30 -16.05 -21.15
CA PHE A 476 -13.40 -15.41 -21.88
C PHE A 476 -13.31 -15.65 -23.39
N LYS A 477 -12.09 -15.72 -23.92
CA LYS A 477 -11.81 -16.01 -25.34
C LYS A 477 -11.73 -17.50 -25.66
N GLY A 478 -11.82 -18.38 -24.66
CA GLY A 478 -11.74 -19.83 -24.86
C GLY A 478 -10.39 -20.32 -25.40
N GLN A 479 -9.28 -19.70 -24.99
CA GLN A 479 -7.93 -20.03 -25.48
C GLN A 479 -7.42 -21.37 -24.90
N LYS A 480 -8.02 -22.48 -25.33
CA LYS A 480 -7.84 -23.81 -24.72
C LYS A 480 -6.39 -24.26 -24.62
N ASP A 481 -5.59 -24.13 -25.68
CA ASP A 481 -4.18 -24.58 -25.67
C ASP A 481 -3.40 -23.98 -24.49
N ARG A 482 -3.66 -22.71 -24.18
CA ARG A 482 -3.01 -22.01 -23.07
C ARG A 482 -3.57 -22.38 -21.70
N LEU A 483 -4.87 -22.68 -21.63
CA LEU A 483 -5.50 -23.17 -20.40
C LEU A 483 -4.98 -24.58 -20.08
N ASP A 484 -4.74 -25.41 -21.10
CA ASP A 484 -4.21 -26.77 -20.97
C ASP A 484 -2.76 -26.81 -20.44
N GLU A 485 -1.96 -25.77 -20.73
CA GLU A 485 -0.61 -25.62 -20.14
C GLU A 485 -0.63 -25.45 -18.62
N PHE A 486 -1.71 -24.86 -18.08
CA PHE A 486 -1.86 -24.52 -16.67
C PHE A 486 -3.24 -24.94 -16.15
N PRO A 487 -3.51 -26.25 -15.98
CA PRO A 487 -4.84 -26.76 -15.65
C PRO A 487 -5.35 -26.33 -14.25
N ALA A 488 -4.43 -26.01 -13.34
CA ALA A 488 -4.74 -25.42 -12.03
C ALA A 488 -3.62 -24.46 -11.62
N MET A 489 -3.98 -23.34 -11.01
CA MET A 489 -3.04 -22.36 -10.48
C MET A 489 -3.64 -21.51 -9.38
N TYR A 490 -2.78 -20.74 -8.71
CA TYR A 490 -3.24 -19.69 -7.82
C TYR A 490 -3.61 -18.44 -8.61
N PHE A 491 -4.68 -17.75 -8.21
CA PHE A 491 -5.13 -16.51 -8.83
C PHE A 491 -5.33 -15.39 -7.81
N VAL A 492 -4.83 -14.21 -8.15
CA VAL A 492 -4.90 -13.00 -7.33
C VAL A 492 -5.48 -11.85 -8.12
N ASP A 493 -6.33 -11.05 -7.47
CA ASP A 493 -6.88 -9.86 -8.10
C ASP A 493 -5.82 -8.77 -8.28
N VAL A 494 -5.86 -8.08 -9.41
CA VAL A 494 -4.93 -7.01 -9.76
C VAL A 494 -4.97 -5.83 -8.77
N HIS A 495 -6.10 -5.59 -8.12
CA HIS A 495 -6.21 -4.59 -7.06
C HIS A 495 -5.50 -5.03 -5.77
N ASP A 496 -5.43 -6.33 -5.47
CA ASP A 496 -4.66 -6.82 -4.32
C ASP A 496 -3.17 -6.71 -4.60
N VAL A 497 -2.73 -7.13 -5.80
CA VAL A 497 -1.35 -6.96 -6.27
C VAL A 497 -0.95 -5.48 -6.18
N ALA A 498 -1.78 -4.57 -6.68
CA ALA A 498 -1.51 -3.16 -6.65
C ALA A 498 -1.52 -2.57 -5.22
N ALA A 499 -2.40 -3.06 -4.33
CA ALA A 499 -2.42 -2.64 -2.94
C ALA A 499 -1.12 -3.04 -2.22
N LEU A 500 -0.59 -4.23 -2.52
CA LEU A 500 0.66 -4.71 -1.94
C LEU A 500 1.90 -3.95 -2.46
N HIS A 501 1.91 -3.52 -3.72
CA HIS A 501 2.96 -2.61 -4.20
C HIS A 501 2.97 -1.29 -3.43
N VAL A 502 1.78 -0.71 -3.18
CA VAL A 502 1.65 0.52 -2.39
C VAL A 502 2.05 0.27 -0.94
N ALA A 503 1.59 -0.82 -0.32
CA ALA A 503 1.95 -1.17 1.05
C ALA A 503 3.47 -1.35 1.20
N ALA A 504 4.13 -2.05 0.27
CA ALA A 504 5.57 -2.24 0.29
C ALA A 504 6.38 -0.95 0.11
N VAL A 505 5.83 0.08 -0.54
CA VAL A 505 6.45 1.42 -0.59
C VAL A 505 6.22 2.22 0.69
N LEU A 506 5.06 2.07 1.33
CA LEU A 506 4.64 2.95 2.41
C LEU A 506 4.96 2.41 3.80
N ASP A 507 5.06 1.10 3.99
CA ASP A 507 5.24 0.49 5.29
C ASP A 507 6.70 0.49 5.75
N PRO A 508 7.05 1.20 6.85
CA PRO A 508 8.43 1.26 7.32
C PRO A 508 8.94 -0.06 7.94
N GLU A 509 8.03 -0.99 8.23
CA GLU A 509 8.34 -2.30 8.82
C GLU A 509 8.73 -3.34 7.75
N ILE A 510 8.35 -3.13 6.50
CA ILE A 510 8.62 -4.08 5.41
C ILE A 510 9.98 -3.79 4.79
N ARG A 511 10.92 -4.72 4.99
CA ARG A 511 12.29 -4.58 4.48
C ARG A 511 12.84 -5.88 3.93
N ASN A 512 13.42 -5.82 2.72
CA ASN A 512 14.07 -6.97 2.08
C ASN A 512 13.14 -8.20 2.00
N ALA A 513 11.84 -7.96 1.74
CA ALA A 513 10.81 -8.98 1.75
C ALA A 513 10.52 -9.54 0.36
N ARG A 514 10.18 -10.83 0.30
CA ARG A 514 9.54 -11.49 -0.87
C ARG A 514 8.10 -11.80 -0.50
N LEU A 515 7.18 -10.90 -0.88
CA LEU A 515 5.77 -10.96 -0.55
C LEU A 515 5.03 -11.93 -1.50
N GLN A 516 4.72 -13.12 -1.00
CA GLN A 516 3.97 -14.12 -1.75
C GLN A 516 2.54 -13.64 -1.95
N THR A 517 2.16 -13.43 -3.21
CA THR A 517 0.91 -12.78 -3.61
C THR A 517 0.14 -13.70 -4.54
N TRP A 518 -0.21 -14.88 -4.04
CA TRP A 518 -0.75 -15.96 -4.87
C TRP A 518 -2.27 -15.89 -4.95
N GLY A 519 -2.94 -15.47 -3.87
CA GLY A 519 -4.41 -15.42 -3.80
C GLY A 519 -5.01 -16.81 -3.57
N HIS A 520 -6.01 -17.18 -4.37
CA HIS A 520 -6.80 -18.40 -4.22
C HIS A 520 -6.30 -19.51 -5.14
N SER A 521 -6.20 -20.75 -4.65
CA SER A 521 -5.98 -21.92 -5.51
C SER A 521 -7.27 -22.23 -6.27
N SER A 522 -7.20 -22.35 -7.60
CA SER A 522 -8.38 -22.60 -8.44
C SER A 522 -8.03 -23.33 -9.73
N ASN A 523 -9.04 -23.82 -10.43
CA ASN A 523 -8.92 -24.41 -11.76
C ASN A 523 -9.93 -23.80 -12.75
N TRP A 524 -9.90 -24.26 -13.99
CA TRP A 524 -10.75 -23.70 -15.04
C TRP A 524 -12.23 -23.98 -14.85
N ASN A 525 -12.63 -25.04 -14.14
CA ASN A 525 -14.05 -25.29 -13.85
C ASN A 525 -14.60 -24.24 -12.86
N ASP A 526 -13.79 -23.78 -11.89
CA ASP A 526 -14.16 -22.66 -11.00
C ASP A 526 -14.44 -21.38 -11.81
N PHE A 527 -13.59 -21.08 -12.80
CA PHE A 527 -13.80 -19.95 -13.70
C PHE A 527 -15.03 -20.16 -14.60
N LEU A 528 -15.14 -21.32 -15.25
CA LEU A 528 -16.24 -21.65 -16.16
C LEU A 528 -17.60 -21.53 -15.48
N HIS A 529 -17.70 -21.96 -14.22
CA HIS A 529 -18.89 -21.77 -13.41
C HIS A 529 -19.26 -20.29 -13.28
N VAL A 530 -18.32 -19.44 -12.87
CA VAL A 530 -18.55 -18.00 -12.68
C VAL A 530 -18.85 -17.28 -14.00
N VAL A 531 -18.07 -17.54 -15.07
CA VAL A 531 -18.27 -16.82 -16.34
C VAL A 531 -19.61 -17.18 -17.00
N ARG A 532 -20.08 -18.43 -16.88
CA ARG A 532 -21.40 -18.84 -17.39
C ARG A 532 -22.54 -18.25 -16.56
N GLU A 533 -22.38 -18.13 -15.24
CA GLU A 533 -23.34 -17.42 -14.38
C GLU A 533 -23.49 -15.96 -14.82
N LEU A 534 -22.36 -15.29 -15.11
CA LEU A 534 -22.33 -13.87 -15.46
C LEU A 534 -22.65 -13.56 -16.94
N ARG A 535 -22.47 -14.53 -17.83
CA ARG A 535 -22.69 -14.41 -19.28
C ARG A 535 -23.38 -15.66 -19.84
N PRO A 536 -24.62 -15.97 -19.42
CA PRO A 536 -25.36 -17.16 -19.86
C PRO A 536 -25.61 -17.19 -21.37
N GLN A 537 -25.54 -16.04 -22.04
CA GLN A 537 -25.73 -15.88 -23.48
C GLN A 537 -24.47 -16.21 -24.31
N LYS A 538 -23.29 -16.36 -23.70
CA LYS A 538 -22.05 -16.70 -24.39
C LYS A 538 -21.77 -18.19 -24.22
N GLU A 539 -21.49 -18.87 -25.32
CA GLU A 539 -20.97 -20.23 -25.28
C GLU A 539 -19.49 -20.21 -24.90
N PHE A 540 -19.14 -20.93 -23.82
CA PHE A 540 -17.77 -21.11 -23.36
C PHE A 540 -17.33 -22.57 -23.60
N ILE A 541 -16.02 -22.82 -23.54
CA ILE A 541 -15.48 -24.18 -23.66
C ILE A 541 -16.14 -25.14 -22.65
N PRO A 542 -16.23 -26.45 -22.95
CA PRO A 542 -16.74 -27.45 -22.02
C PRO A 542 -15.92 -27.52 -20.73
N ASP A 543 -16.52 -28.10 -19.69
CA ASP A 543 -15.80 -28.37 -18.45
C ASP A 543 -14.66 -29.35 -18.67
N TYR A 544 -13.59 -29.15 -17.90
CA TYR A 544 -12.49 -30.10 -17.84
C TYR A 544 -12.95 -31.35 -17.09
N PRO A 545 -12.59 -32.55 -17.56
CA PRO A 545 -13.11 -33.81 -17.05
C PRO A 545 -12.70 -34.11 -15.61
N GLU A 546 -11.62 -33.50 -15.11
CA GLU A 546 -11.09 -33.74 -13.78
C GLU A 546 -10.95 -32.42 -13.00
N TYR A 547 -11.56 -32.37 -11.82
CA TYR A 547 -11.32 -31.28 -10.87
C TYR A 547 -10.00 -31.53 -10.16
N ARG A 548 -8.97 -30.75 -10.50
CA ARG A 548 -7.66 -30.82 -9.85
C ARG A 548 -7.30 -29.46 -9.29
N LEU A 549 -6.77 -29.42 -8.07
CA LEU A 549 -6.14 -28.25 -7.49
C LEU A 549 -4.64 -28.51 -7.36
N LEU A 550 -3.87 -27.44 -7.26
CA LEU A 550 -2.46 -27.55 -6.95
C LEU A 550 -2.28 -28.01 -5.49
N SER A 551 -1.37 -28.95 -5.28
CA SER A 551 -0.94 -29.38 -3.94
C SER A 551 0.25 -28.57 -3.43
N ILE A 552 0.70 -27.56 -4.19
CA ILE A 552 1.70 -26.60 -3.72
C ILE A 552 1.05 -25.57 -2.80
N SER A 553 1.76 -25.13 -1.77
CA SER A 553 1.28 -24.11 -0.83
C SER A 553 2.38 -23.11 -0.48
N THR A 554 2.00 -21.94 0.03
CA THR A 554 2.94 -20.93 0.51
C THR A 554 2.34 -20.17 1.68
N ASP A 555 3.17 -19.66 2.57
CA ASP A 555 2.74 -18.67 3.56
C ASP A 555 2.45 -17.33 2.87
N GLN A 556 1.22 -16.84 3.02
CA GLN A 556 0.73 -15.56 2.49
C GLN A 556 0.33 -14.58 3.60
N SER A 557 0.60 -14.91 4.87
CA SER A 557 0.11 -14.18 6.05
C SER A 557 0.60 -12.73 6.08
N GLU A 558 1.87 -12.48 5.74
CA GLU A 558 2.43 -11.12 5.68
C GLU A 558 1.73 -10.25 4.62
N SER A 559 1.46 -10.81 3.43
CA SER A 559 0.71 -10.12 2.38
C SER A 559 -0.71 -9.81 2.83
N VAL A 560 -1.41 -10.77 3.45
CA VAL A 560 -2.77 -10.56 3.96
C VAL A 560 -2.78 -9.51 5.09
N ALA A 561 -1.79 -9.52 5.99
CA ALA A 561 -1.65 -8.51 7.04
C ALA A 561 -1.44 -7.11 6.45
N LEU A 562 -0.65 -6.98 5.38
CA LEU A 562 -0.46 -5.71 4.67
C LEU A 562 -1.74 -5.23 3.98
N LEU A 563 -2.51 -6.13 3.36
CA LEU A 563 -3.83 -5.79 2.82
C LEU A 563 -4.76 -5.28 3.93
N LYS A 564 -4.76 -5.92 5.09
CA LYS A 564 -5.56 -5.46 6.22
C LYS A 564 -5.11 -4.07 6.72
N LYS A 565 -3.80 -3.85 6.84
CA LYS A 565 -3.21 -2.60 7.33
C LYS A 565 -3.38 -1.43 6.36
N TRP A 566 -3.20 -1.64 5.06
CA TRP A 566 -3.10 -0.55 4.06
C TRP A 566 -4.29 -0.44 3.10
N ALA A 567 -5.16 -1.44 3.05
CA ALA A 567 -6.35 -1.46 2.21
C ALA A 567 -7.65 -1.76 3.00
N ASP A 568 -7.58 -1.95 4.32
CA ASP A 568 -8.69 -2.38 5.18
C ASP A 568 -9.41 -3.64 4.64
N GLN A 569 -8.66 -4.51 3.98
CA GLN A 569 -9.17 -5.72 3.37
C GLN A 569 -8.74 -6.92 4.18
N ASP A 570 -9.70 -7.68 4.69
CA ASP A 570 -9.44 -8.91 5.42
C ASP A 570 -9.38 -10.09 4.43
N GLY A 571 -8.16 -10.54 4.14
CA GLY A 571 -7.90 -11.59 3.15
C GLY A 571 -7.80 -11.11 1.70
N TRP A 572 -7.73 -12.08 0.79
CA TRP A 572 -7.70 -11.84 -0.66
C TRP A 572 -9.09 -11.55 -1.18
N LYS A 573 -9.20 -10.68 -2.18
CA LYS A 573 -10.44 -10.43 -2.89
C LYS A 573 -10.99 -11.75 -3.45
N PRO A 574 -12.29 -12.06 -3.30
CA PRO A 574 -12.86 -13.30 -3.81
C PRO A 574 -12.67 -13.45 -5.33
N LEU A 575 -12.36 -14.67 -5.78
CA LEU A 575 -12.16 -14.96 -7.22
C LEU A 575 -13.39 -14.57 -8.05
N LYS A 576 -14.60 -14.86 -7.56
CA LYS A 576 -15.86 -14.51 -8.23
C LYS A 576 -15.95 -13.00 -8.50
N ASP A 577 -15.60 -12.18 -7.51
CA ASP A 577 -15.63 -10.72 -7.63
C ASP A 577 -14.59 -10.22 -8.63
N SER A 578 -13.39 -10.80 -8.60
CA SER A 578 -12.32 -10.49 -9.56
C SER A 578 -12.71 -10.80 -11.00
N ILE A 579 -13.32 -11.97 -11.24
CA ILE A 579 -13.84 -12.36 -12.55
C ILE A 579 -14.99 -11.43 -12.98
N ALA A 580 -15.90 -11.11 -12.05
CA ALA A 580 -17.04 -10.25 -12.33
C ALA A 580 -16.62 -8.85 -12.77
N GLU A 581 -15.66 -8.23 -12.08
CA GLU A 581 -15.11 -6.93 -12.45
C GLU A 581 -14.37 -6.96 -13.79
N GLY A 582 -13.72 -8.08 -14.10
CA GLY A 582 -13.18 -8.33 -15.44
C GLY A 582 -14.29 -8.32 -16.48
N ILE A 583 -15.17 -9.31 -16.45
CA ILE A 583 -16.16 -9.59 -17.52
C ILE A 583 -17.22 -8.50 -17.66
N ASN A 584 -17.58 -7.78 -16.59
CA ASN A 584 -18.53 -6.67 -16.64
C ASN A 584 -17.98 -5.41 -17.31
N ASN A 585 -16.69 -5.37 -17.61
CA ASN A 585 -16.09 -4.28 -18.34
C ASN A 585 -16.52 -4.29 -19.82
N ALA A 586 -16.72 -3.10 -20.40
CA ALA A 586 -17.15 -2.90 -21.79
C ALA A 586 -16.17 -3.45 -22.85
N PHE A 587 -14.94 -3.76 -22.46
CA PHE A 587 -13.95 -4.39 -23.36
C PHE A 587 -14.23 -5.89 -23.61
N PHE A 588 -15.01 -6.56 -22.76
CA PHE A 588 -15.43 -7.96 -22.97
C PHE A 588 -16.76 -8.03 -23.71
N LYS A 589 -16.72 -7.70 -25.01
CA LYS A 589 -17.88 -7.78 -25.90
C LYS A 589 -18.21 -9.24 -26.23
N LEU A 590 -19.50 -9.54 -26.36
CA LEU A 590 -20.01 -10.85 -26.72
C LEU A 590 -19.60 -11.27 -28.12
#